data_AF-A0A968LA17-F1
#
_entry.id   AF-A0A968LA17-F1
#
_cell.length_a   1.000
_cell.length_b   1.000
_cell.length_c   1.000
_cell.angle_alpha   90.00
_cell.angle_beta   90.00
_cell.angle_gamma   90.00
#
_symmetry.space_group_name_H-M   'P 1'
#
loop_
_entity.id
_entity.type
_entity.pdbx_description
1 polymer ?
#
loop_
_entity_poly.entity_id
_entity_poly.type
_entity_poly.pdbx_seq_one_letter_code
_entity_poly.pdbx_strand_id
1 'polypeptide(L)'
;MQVARLTFAALAWLYLGLVAFQVFLAGAGVFGAASFEIHVGVGYLAAFIGPIILLVAAIVARGERLVGLSAAVLVLGVVQSILPWLRADAPFLAALHPVNALLIAWLALVIATRATALVRAGAGARVEAATAARITEA
;
A
#
# COMPACT_ATOMS: atom_id res chain seq x y z
N MET A 1 17.72 8.22 -7.70
CA MET A 1 17.20 6.83 -7.51
C MET A 1 16.96 6.47 -6.04
N GLN A 2 17.93 6.64 -5.13
CA GLN A 2 17.76 6.24 -3.73
C GLN A 2 16.59 6.95 -3.02
N VAL A 3 16.50 8.28 -3.18
CA VAL A 3 15.42 9.09 -2.59
C VAL A 3 14.05 8.56 -3.05
N ALA A 4 13.88 8.31 -4.36
CA ALA A 4 12.63 7.73 -4.89
C ALA A 4 12.28 6.38 -4.26
N ARG A 5 13.27 5.49 -4.07
CA ARG A 5 13.04 4.19 -3.40
C ARG A 5 12.66 4.37 -1.93
N LEU A 6 13.28 5.32 -1.23
CA LEU A 6 12.95 5.65 0.16
C LEU A 6 11.53 6.21 0.27
N THR A 7 11.19 7.18 -0.59
CA THR A 7 9.85 7.77 -0.68
C THR A 7 8.80 6.69 -0.96
N PHE A 8 9.06 5.80 -1.92
CA PHE A 8 8.15 4.70 -2.22
C PHE A 8 7.97 3.75 -1.03
N ALA A 9 9.06 3.37 -0.34
CA ALA A 9 8.97 2.53 0.86
C ALA A 9 8.16 3.20 1.98
N ALA A 10 8.38 4.50 2.21
CA ALA A 10 7.63 5.27 3.21
C ALA A 10 6.13 5.36 2.85
N LEU A 11 5.80 5.64 1.59
CA LEU A 11 4.42 5.67 1.09
C LEU A 11 3.73 4.31 1.21
N ALA A 12 4.45 3.21 0.98
CA ALA A 12 3.91 1.87 1.13
C ALA A 12 3.57 1.55 2.59
N TRP A 13 4.44 1.92 3.54
CA TRP A 13 4.13 1.79 4.97
C TRP A 13 2.98 2.69 5.42
N LEU A 14 2.94 3.93 4.92
CA LEU A 14 1.84 4.85 5.20
C LEU A 14 0.51 4.32 4.65
N TYR A 15 0.50 3.77 3.44
CA TYR A 15 -0.67 3.15 2.85
C TYR A 15 -1.14 1.93 3.64
N LEU A 16 -0.23 1.06 4.09
CA LEU A 16 -0.58 -0.05 4.99
C LEU A 16 -1.19 0.46 6.31
N GLY A 17 -0.63 1.52 6.89
CA GLY A 17 -1.19 2.18 8.07
C GLY A 17 -2.60 2.73 7.83
N LEU A 18 -2.84 3.35 6.67
CA LEU A 18 -4.17 3.82 6.26
C LEU A 18 -5.17 2.66 6.11
N VAL A 19 -4.75 1.52 5.53
CA VAL A 19 -5.61 0.33 5.43
C VAL A 19 -5.93 -0.25 6.82
N ALA A 20 -4.94 -0.31 7.72
CA ALA A 20 -5.18 -0.73 9.11
C ALA A 20 -6.15 0.21 9.83
N PHE A 21 -6.01 1.53 9.62
CA PHE A 21 -6.93 2.53 10.15
C PHE A 21 -8.35 2.37 9.59
N GLN A 22 -8.49 1.98 8.33
CA GLN A 22 -9.81 1.68 7.74
C GLN A 22 -10.50 0.48 8.40
N VAL A 23 -9.74 -0.57 8.75
CA VAL A 23 -10.28 -1.71 9.51
C VAL A 23 -10.72 -1.26 10.91
N PHE A 24 -9.93 -0.41 11.57
CA PHE A 24 -10.32 0.20 12.83
C PHE A 24 -11.61 1.01 12.72
N LEU A 25 -11.75 1.87 11.70
CA LEU A 25 -12.97 2.68 11.50
C LEU A 25 -14.20 1.82 11.20
N ALA A 26 -14.04 0.73 10.45
CA ALA A 26 -15.12 -0.25 10.25
C ALA A 26 -15.56 -0.87 11.58
N GLY A 27 -14.59 -1.30 12.41
CA GLY A 27 -14.86 -1.81 13.75
C GLY A 27 -15.53 -0.78 14.67
N ALA A 28 -15.07 0.47 14.66
CA ALA A 28 -15.68 1.56 15.40
C ALA A 28 -17.15 1.79 14.99
N GLY A 29 -17.46 1.67 13.70
CA GLY A 29 -18.83 1.66 13.19
C GLY A 29 -19.66 0.49 13.72
N VAL A 30 -19.12 -0.73 13.69
CA VAL A 30 -19.79 -1.95 14.20
C VAL A 30 -20.12 -1.83 15.69
N PHE A 31 -19.20 -1.30 16.50
CA PHE A 31 -19.38 -1.14 17.94
C PHE A 31 -20.08 0.16 18.34
N GLY A 32 -20.55 0.97 17.37
CA GLY A 32 -21.27 2.22 17.65
C GLY A 32 -20.41 3.34 18.24
N ALA A 33 -19.09 3.22 18.19
CA ALA A 33 -18.14 4.23 18.69
C ALA A 33 -17.95 5.40 17.71
N ALA A 34 -18.25 5.20 16.43
CA ALA A 34 -18.21 6.23 15.38
C ALA A 34 -19.26 5.92 14.30
N SER A 35 -19.60 6.92 13.47
CA SER A 35 -20.45 6.69 12.30
C SER A 35 -19.69 5.97 11.18
N PHE A 36 -20.39 5.14 10.41
CA PHE A 36 -19.83 4.53 9.19
C PHE A 36 -19.48 5.57 8.10
N GLU A 37 -20.03 6.78 8.18
CA GLU A 37 -19.74 7.85 7.21
C GLU A 37 -18.25 8.19 7.15
N ILE A 38 -17.57 8.21 8.31
CA ILE A 38 -16.12 8.46 8.38
C ILE A 38 -15.36 7.32 7.70
N HIS A 39 -15.75 6.06 7.95
CA HIS A 39 -15.16 4.89 7.30
C HIS A 39 -15.34 4.94 5.77
N VAL A 40 -16.52 5.34 5.30
CA VAL A 40 -16.83 5.45 3.86
C VAL A 40 -16.02 6.58 3.22
N GLY A 41 -16.02 7.76 3.82
CA GLY A 41 -15.30 8.93 3.31
C GLY A 41 -13.79 8.70 3.19
N VAL A 42 -13.16 8.22 4.28
CA VAL A 42 -11.73 7.83 4.27
C VAL A 42 -11.50 6.62 3.36
N GLY A 43 -12.51 5.75 3.21
CA GLY A 43 -12.45 4.58 2.33
C GLY A 43 -12.28 4.93 0.87
N TYR A 44 -12.95 5.96 0.36
CA TYR A 44 -12.73 6.41 -1.01
C TYR A 44 -11.31 6.96 -1.22
N LEU A 45 -10.75 7.67 -0.24
CA LEU A 45 -9.36 8.10 -0.29
C LEU A 45 -8.40 6.89 -0.35
N ALA A 46 -8.62 5.89 0.49
CA ALA A 46 -7.82 4.67 0.56
C ALA A 46 -8.00 3.72 -0.64
N ALA A 47 -9.16 3.76 -1.31
CA ALA A 47 -9.48 2.93 -2.47
C ALA A 47 -8.94 3.51 -3.79
N PHE A 48 -8.88 4.85 -3.91
CA PHE A 48 -8.51 5.51 -5.16
C PHE A 48 -7.20 6.27 -5.05
N ILE A 49 -7.12 7.28 -4.18
CA ILE A 49 -5.99 8.21 -4.14
C ILE A 49 -4.72 7.53 -3.59
N GLY A 50 -4.85 6.77 -2.50
CA GLY A 50 -3.73 6.03 -1.91
C GLY A 50 -3.02 5.10 -2.91
N PRO A 51 -3.73 4.19 -3.58
CA PRO A 51 -3.16 3.28 -4.57
C PRO A 51 -2.59 3.99 -5.80
N ILE A 52 -3.19 5.10 -6.26
CA ILE A 52 -2.64 5.91 -7.36
C ILE A 52 -1.29 6.48 -6.96
N ILE A 53 -1.18 7.09 -5.77
CA ILE A 53 0.08 7.63 -5.25
C ILE A 53 1.12 6.51 -5.14
N LEU A 54 0.72 5.35 -4.63
CA LEU A 54 1.59 4.18 -4.48
C LEU A 54 2.08 3.65 -5.84
N LEU A 55 1.22 3.62 -6.85
CA LEU A 55 1.56 3.18 -8.20
C LEU A 55 2.53 4.15 -8.88
N VAL A 56 2.25 5.45 -8.83
CA VAL A 56 3.15 6.48 -9.39
C VAL A 56 4.51 6.41 -8.71
N ALA A 57 4.55 6.29 -7.39
CA ALA A 57 5.81 6.15 -6.65
C ALA A 57 6.59 4.88 -7.04
N ALA A 58 5.90 3.75 -7.27
CA ALA A 58 6.53 2.51 -7.73
C ALA A 58 7.18 2.65 -9.12
N ILE A 59 6.49 3.35 -10.04
CA ILE A 59 6.99 3.65 -11.39
C ILE A 59 8.25 4.51 -11.30
N VAL A 60 8.21 5.60 -10.52
CA VAL A 60 9.34 6.52 -10.34
C VAL A 60 10.54 5.82 -9.67
N ALA A 61 10.29 4.88 -8.76
CA ALA A 61 11.34 4.09 -8.10
C ALA A 61 11.96 2.99 -9.01
N ARG A 62 11.40 2.77 -10.21
CA ARG A 62 11.75 1.69 -11.16
C ARG A 62 11.72 0.29 -10.53
N GLY A 63 10.73 0.03 -9.69
CA GLY A 63 10.51 -1.28 -9.10
C GLY A 63 9.57 -2.12 -9.97
N GLU A 64 10.00 -2.61 -11.13
CA GLU A 64 9.12 -3.24 -12.15
C GLU A 64 8.13 -4.27 -11.57
N ARG A 65 8.61 -5.20 -10.73
CA ARG A 65 7.74 -6.18 -10.05
C ARG A 65 6.78 -5.55 -9.04
N LEU A 66 7.16 -4.44 -8.41
CA LEU A 66 6.36 -3.69 -7.45
C LEU A 66 5.33 -2.79 -8.13
N VAL A 67 5.57 -2.35 -9.38
CA VAL A 67 4.56 -1.64 -10.19
C VAL A 67 3.34 -2.54 -10.41
N GLY A 68 3.55 -3.81 -10.77
CA GLY A 68 2.46 -4.78 -10.94
C GLY A 68 1.66 -5.00 -9.66
N LEU A 69 2.33 -5.08 -8.50
CA LEU A 69 1.65 -5.21 -7.21
C LEU A 69 0.87 -3.92 -6.83
N SER A 70 1.45 -2.74 -7.05
CA SER A 70 0.75 -1.47 -6.81
C SER A 70 -0.47 -1.30 -7.73
N ALA A 71 -0.36 -1.74 -8.98
CA ALA A 71 -1.49 -1.75 -9.92
C ALA A 71 -2.59 -2.73 -9.47
N ALA A 72 -2.21 -3.90 -8.98
CA ALA A 72 -3.16 -4.85 -8.40
C ALA A 72 -3.89 -4.25 -7.18
N VAL A 73 -3.18 -3.56 -6.28
CA VAL A 73 -3.79 -2.83 -5.16
C VAL A 73 -4.78 -1.77 -5.63
N LEU A 74 -4.48 -1.03 -6.71
CA LEU A 74 -5.41 -0.07 -7.30
C LEU A 74 -6.69 -0.76 -7.80
N VAL A 75 -6.56 -1.83 -8.58
CA VAL A 75 -7.73 -2.58 -9.09
C VAL A 75 -8.55 -3.14 -7.93
N LEU A 76 -7.90 -3.73 -6.93
CA LEU A 76 -8.58 -4.24 -5.74
C LEU A 76 -9.23 -3.12 -4.92
N GLY A 77 -8.67 -1.91 -4.92
CA GLY A 77 -9.28 -0.71 -4.33
C GLY A 77 -10.59 -0.32 -5.02
N VAL A 78 -10.64 -0.35 -6.36
CA VAL A 78 -11.88 -0.16 -7.12
C VAL A 78 -12.91 -1.23 -6.72
N VAL A 79 -12.50 -2.51 -6.72
CA VAL A 79 -13.37 -3.62 -6.31
C VAL A 79 -13.85 -3.43 -4.86
N GLN A 80 -12.98 -3.02 -3.94
CA GLN A 80 -13.30 -2.75 -2.54
C GLN A 80 -14.43 -1.74 -2.39
N SER A 81 -14.42 -0.69 -3.23
CA SER A 81 -15.43 0.37 -3.23
C SER A 81 -16.78 -0.09 -3.76
N ILE A 82 -16.81 -1.13 -4.60
CA ILE A 82 -18.02 -1.66 -5.25
C ILE A 82 -18.71 -2.69 -4.37
N LEU A 83 -17.96 -3.58 -3.70
CA LEU A 83 -18.54 -4.71 -2.95
C LEU A 83 -19.66 -4.33 -1.96
N PRO A 84 -19.58 -3.23 -1.17
CA PRO A 84 -20.65 -2.86 -0.25
C PRO A 84 -21.98 -2.53 -0.92
N TRP A 85 -21.96 -2.06 -2.17
CA TRP A 85 -23.17 -1.72 -2.92
C TRP A 85 -24.02 -2.95 -3.24
N LEU A 86 -23.42 -4.14 -3.26
CA LEU A 86 -24.09 -5.41 -3.53
C LEU A 86 -24.88 -5.95 -2.34
N ARG A 87 -24.85 -5.28 -1.18
CA ARG A 87 -25.42 -5.81 0.08
C ARG A 87 -26.92 -6.13 0.02
N ALA A 88 -27.67 -5.46 -0.84
CA ALA A 88 -29.11 -5.66 -0.98
C ALA A 88 -29.44 -6.84 -1.91
N ASP A 89 -28.75 -6.94 -3.06
CA ASP A 89 -29.08 -7.89 -4.12
C ASP A 89 -28.25 -9.18 -4.05
N ALA A 90 -27.03 -9.11 -3.55
CA ALA A 90 -26.08 -10.22 -3.49
C ALA A 90 -25.21 -10.17 -2.20
N PRO A 91 -25.79 -10.42 -1.02
CA PRO A 91 -25.10 -10.26 0.27
C PRO A 91 -23.87 -11.16 0.44
N PHE A 92 -23.87 -12.36 -0.15
CA PHE A 92 -22.69 -13.24 -0.14
C PHE A 92 -21.52 -12.64 -0.95
N LEU A 93 -21.78 -11.91 -2.03
CA LEU A 93 -20.74 -11.18 -2.76
C LEU A 93 -20.29 -9.95 -1.98
N ALA A 94 -21.22 -9.21 -1.37
CA ALA A 94 -20.87 -8.07 -0.50
C ALA A 94 -19.97 -8.48 0.67
N ALA A 95 -20.15 -9.70 1.21
CA ALA A 95 -19.32 -10.27 2.26
C ALA A 95 -17.84 -10.48 1.85
N LEU A 96 -17.51 -10.41 0.56
CA LEU A 96 -16.12 -10.38 0.10
C LEU A 96 -15.41 -9.06 0.43
N HIS A 97 -16.13 -8.00 0.82
CA HIS A 97 -15.54 -6.71 1.17
C HIS A 97 -14.45 -6.80 2.27
N PRO A 98 -14.69 -7.42 3.44
CA PRO A 98 -13.63 -7.63 4.43
C PRO A 98 -12.53 -8.58 3.94
N VAL A 99 -12.84 -9.59 3.11
CA VAL A 99 -11.84 -10.51 2.55
C VAL A 99 -10.88 -9.76 1.60
N ASN A 100 -11.42 -8.90 0.74
CA ASN A 100 -10.66 -8.08 -0.17
C ASN A 100 -9.84 -7.01 0.58
N ALA A 101 -10.34 -6.47 1.70
CA ALA A 101 -9.55 -5.61 2.60
C ALA A 101 -8.30 -6.31 3.13
N LEU A 102 -8.43 -7.58 3.56
CA LEU A 102 -7.29 -8.38 4.03
C LEU A 102 -6.28 -8.65 2.90
N LEU A 103 -6.76 -8.93 1.69
CA LEU A 103 -5.90 -9.10 0.52
C LEU A 103 -5.13 -7.81 0.19
N ILE A 104 -5.79 -6.65 0.20
CA ILE A 104 -5.15 -5.34 0.02
C ILE A 104 -4.11 -5.10 1.11
N ALA A 105 -4.43 -5.36 2.38
CA ALA A 105 -3.50 -5.20 3.49
C ALA A 105 -2.26 -6.10 3.33
N TRP A 106 -2.45 -7.36 2.95
CA TRP A 106 -1.34 -8.28 2.70
C TRP A 106 -0.46 -7.81 1.54
N LEU A 107 -1.05 -7.40 0.41
CA LEU A 107 -0.28 -6.85 -0.71
C LEU A 107 0.45 -5.57 -0.34
N ALA A 108 -0.16 -4.67 0.42
CA ALA A 108 0.48 -3.45 0.93
C ALA A 108 1.69 -3.79 1.82
N LEU A 109 1.59 -4.79 2.69
CA LEU A 109 2.71 -5.29 3.49
C LEU A 109 3.82 -5.90 2.62
N VAL A 110 3.47 -6.70 1.62
CA VAL A 110 4.45 -7.26 0.66
C VAL A 110 5.16 -6.15 -0.11
N ILE A 111 4.44 -5.12 -0.55
CA ILE A 111 5.04 -3.96 -1.23
C ILE A 111 5.97 -3.21 -0.28
N ALA A 112 5.51 -2.89 0.94
CA ALA A 112 6.29 -2.13 1.92
C ALA A 112 7.60 -2.85 2.30
N THR A 113 7.53 -4.14 2.61
CA THR A 113 8.70 -4.96 2.95
C THR A 113 9.70 -5.05 1.80
N ARG A 114 9.24 -5.30 0.58
CA ARG A 114 10.12 -5.38 -0.61
C ARG A 114 10.70 -4.02 -0.99
N ALA A 115 9.93 -2.94 -0.87
CA ALA A 115 10.41 -1.59 -1.11
C ALA A 115 11.53 -1.22 -0.12
N THR A 116 11.37 -1.55 1.16
CA THR A 116 12.43 -1.38 2.17
C THR A 116 13.69 -2.19 1.83
N ALA A 117 13.55 -3.42 1.33
CA ALA A 117 14.68 -4.22 0.89
C ALA A 117 15.46 -3.57 -0.27
N LEU A 118 14.77 -2.98 -1.26
CA LEU A 118 15.41 -2.24 -2.36
C LEU A 118 16.19 -1.02 -1.89
N VAL A 119 15.72 -0.33 -0.85
CA VAL A 119 16.42 0.80 -0.23
C VAL A 119 17.71 0.33 0.43
N ARG A 120 17.66 -0.77 1.20
CA ARG A 120 18.81 -1.35 1.91
C ARG A 120 19.88 -1.85 0.94
N ALA A 121 19.49 -2.58 -0.11
CA ALA A 121 20.40 -3.05 -1.15
C ALA A 121 21.14 -1.88 -1.84
N GLY A 122 20.41 -0.80 -2.16
CA GLY A 122 21.01 0.40 -2.74
C GLY A 122 21.94 1.16 -1.77
N ALA A 123 21.75 1.03 -0.46
CA ALA A 123 22.66 1.61 0.54
C ALA A 123 23.94 0.78 0.67
N GLY A 124 23.84 -0.56 0.73
CA GLY A 124 25.00 -1.45 0.79
C GLY A 124 25.95 -1.27 -0.38
N ALA A 125 25.42 -1.24 -1.60
CA ALA A 125 26.23 -1.03 -2.82
C ALA A 125 27.01 0.29 -2.82
N ARG A 126 26.46 1.36 -2.21
CA ARG A 126 27.18 2.64 -2.08
C ARG A 126 28.32 2.58 -1.08
N VAL A 127 28.15 1.85 0.02
CA VAL A 127 29.19 1.68 1.05
C VAL A 127 30.35 0.88 0.47
N GLU A 128 30.07 -0.23 -0.22
CA GLU A 128 31.08 -1.06 -0.87
C GLU A 128 31.91 -0.27 -1.91
N ALA A 129 31.25 0.50 -2.78
CA ALA A 129 31.93 1.35 -3.75
C ALA A 129 32.81 2.42 -3.10
N ALA A 130 32.36 3.03 -2.00
CA ALA A 130 33.14 4.03 -1.26
C ALA A 130 34.37 3.41 -0.57
N THR A 131 34.26 2.19 -0.04
CA THR A 131 35.39 1.46 0.54
C THR A 131 36.41 1.07 -0.52
N ALA A 132 35.98 0.58 -1.68
CA ALA A 132 36.88 0.22 -2.78
C ALA A 132 37.68 1.42 -3.32
N ALA A 133 37.04 2.59 -3.44
CA ALA A 133 37.70 3.82 -3.84
C ALA A 133 38.82 4.22 -2.87
N ARG A 134 38.56 4.14 -1.55
CA ARG A 134 39.57 4.45 -0.52
C ARG A 134 40.77 3.49 -0.53
N ILE A 135 40.57 2.23 -0.92
CA ILE A 135 41.68 1.26 -1.05
C ILE A 135 42.55 1.57 -2.27
N THR A 136 41.97 2.12 -3.33
CA THR A 136 42.71 2.40 -4.58
C THR A 136 43.54 3.69 -4.48
N GLU A 137 43.22 4.57 -3.53
CA GLU A 137 43.94 5.83 -3.26
C GLU A 137 45.08 5.70 -2.22
N ALA A 138 45.27 4.51 -1.64
CA ALA A 138 46.28 4.20 -0.62
C ALA A 138 47.45 3.39 -1.20
#